data_AF-A0A1F4R3X3-F1
#
_entry.id   AF-A0A1F4R3X3-F1
#
_cell.length_a   1.000
_cell.length_b   1.000
_cell.length_c   1.000
_cell.angle_alpha   90.00
_cell.angle_beta   90.00
_cell.angle_gamma   90.00
#
_symmetry.space_group_name_H-M   'P 1'
#
loop_
_entity.id
_entity.type
_entity.pdbx_description
1 polymer ?
#
loop_
_entity_poly.entity_id
_entity_poly.type
_entity_poly.pdbx_seq_one_letter_code
_entity_poly.pdbx_strand_id
1 'polypeptide(L)'
;MATGRAELEKLTAPKLCELALEKYSNITGVSGMKKEELIEAILAEEVKLGLRPKKEEERQATGPMGATQLKAAIRALKKTRDAALQGKDREGLATVRLQVKRMKRRLRNLREAS
;
A
#
# COMPACT_ATOMS: atom_id res chain seq x y z
N MET A 1 -13.34 13.39 4.29
CA MET A 1 -11.91 13.75 4.19
C MET A 1 -11.11 12.71 4.97
N ALA A 2 -10.40 11.80 4.29
CA ALA A 2 -9.54 10.83 4.96
C ALA A 2 -8.21 11.50 5.28
N THR A 3 -8.04 11.95 6.53
CA THR A 3 -6.83 12.68 6.93
C THR A 3 -5.66 11.71 7.05
N GLY A 4 -4.65 11.85 6.19
CA GLY A 4 -3.49 10.96 6.20
C GLY A 4 -2.77 10.99 7.56
N ARG A 5 -2.05 9.93 7.93
CA ARG A 5 -1.26 9.89 9.19
C ARG A 5 -0.36 11.13 9.36
N ALA A 6 0.20 11.63 8.25
CA ALA A 6 1.02 12.84 8.20
C ALA A 6 0.25 14.15 8.49
N GLU A 7 -1.07 14.16 8.32
CA GLU A 7 -1.92 15.31 8.67
C GLU A 7 -2.31 15.25 10.15
N LEU A 8 -2.58 14.06 10.69
CA LEU A 8 -2.83 13.86 12.12
C LEU A 8 -1.59 14.19 12.97
N GLU A 9 -0.39 13.84 12.50
CA GLU A 9 0.88 14.16 13.18
C GLU A 9 1.16 15.68 13.23
N LYS A 10 0.65 16.45 12.28
CA LYS A 10 0.77 17.92 12.24
C LYS A 10 -0.18 18.63 13.21
N LEU A 11 -1.25 17.95 13.65
CA LEU A 11 -2.19 18.53 14.60
C LEU A 11 -1.65 18.47 16.03
N THR A 12 -2.08 19.42 16.85
CA THR A 12 -1.78 19.44 18.27
C THR A 12 -2.71 18.49 19.01
N ALA A 13 -2.25 17.94 20.15
CA ALA A 13 -3.04 17.04 20.99
C ALA A 13 -4.48 17.54 21.26
N PRO A 14 -4.74 18.80 21.64
CA PRO A 14 -6.11 19.28 21.85
C PRO A 14 -7.00 19.20 20.60
N LYS A 15 -6.45 19.50 19.41
CA LYS A 15 -7.20 19.41 18.14
C LYS A 15 -7.50 17.96 17.76
N LEU A 16 -6.61 17.03 18.10
CA LEU A 16 -6.85 15.59 17.91
C LEU A 16 -7.93 15.09 18.88
N CYS A 17 -7.97 15.60 20.11
CA CYS A 17 -9.02 15.27 21.08
C CYS A 17 -10.40 15.74 20.61
N GLU A 18 -10.50 16.99 20.14
CA GLU A 18 -11.73 17.55 19.59
C GLU A 18 -12.22 16.73 18.39
N LEU A 19 -11.33 16.39 17.46
CA LEU A 19 -11.67 15.56 16.30
C LEU A 19 -12.10 14.14 16.68
N ALA A 20 -11.44 13.53 17.69
CA ALA A 20 -11.81 12.22 18.18
C ALA A 20 -13.22 12.23 18.81
N LEU A 21 -13.53 13.23 19.63
CA LEU A 21 -14.84 13.38 20.26
C LEU A 21 -15.96 13.68 19.24
N GLU A 22 -15.69 14.53 18.26
CA GLU A 22 -16.68 14.96 17.27
C GLU A 22 -16.99 13.87 16.24
N LYS A 23 -15.98 13.11 15.79
CA LYS A 23 -16.12 12.14 14.68
C LYS A 23 -16.18 10.69 15.13
N TYR A 24 -15.60 10.36 16.28
CA TYR A 24 -15.43 8.98 16.75
C TYR A 24 -15.87 8.85 18.22
N SER A 25 -17.19 8.95 18.44
CA SER A 25 -17.83 8.78 19.76
C SER A 25 -17.56 7.43 20.44
N ASN A 26 -16.98 6.47 19.72
CA ASN A 26 -16.56 5.16 20.22
C ASN A 26 -15.22 5.19 20.97
N ILE A 27 -14.41 6.25 20.83
CA ILE A 27 -13.14 6.38 21.53
C ILE A 27 -13.43 6.95 22.93
N THR A 28 -13.40 6.11 23.95
CA THR A 28 -13.54 6.51 25.36
C THR A 28 -12.16 6.79 25.98
N GLY A 29 -12.05 7.87 26.78
CA GLY A 29 -10.79 8.22 27.46
C GLY A 29 -9.85 9.18 26.70
N VAL A 30 -10.37 9.89 25.69
CA VAL A 30 -9.63 10.83 24.81
C VAL A 30 -8.83 11.89 25.60
N SER A 31 -9.29 12.33 26.77
CA SER A 31 -8.62 13.39 27.54
C SER A 31 -7.33 12.95 28.24
N GLY A 32 -7.11 11.64 28.40
CA GLY A 32 -5.93 11.08 29.08
C GLY A 32 -4.88 10.45 28.15
N MET A 33 -5.17 10.37 26.85
CA MET A 33 -4.30 9.71 25.87
C MET A 33 -3.14 10.60 25.43
N LYS A 34 -1.98 9.98 25.23
CA LYS A 34 -0.84 10.66 24.60
C LYS A 34 -1.16 10.96 23.13
N LYS A 35 -0.49 11.96 22.56
CA LYS A 35 -0.67 12.36 21.16
C LYS A 35 -0.56 11.19 20.18
N GLU A 36 0.37 10.27 20.42
CA GLU A 36 0.59 9.09 19.58
C GLU A 36 -0.57 8.10 19.67
N GLU A 37 -1.05 7.82 20.89
CA GLU A 37 -2.19 6.94 21.17
C GLU A 37 -3.48 7.48 20.54
N LEU A 38 -3.69 8.80 20.56
CA LEU A 38 -4.83 9.45 19.88
C LEU A 38 -4.80 9.24 18.37
N ILE A 39 -3.62 9.34 17.75
CA ILE A 39 -3.46 9.12 16.31
C ILE A 39 -3.79 7.66 15.98
N GLU A 40 -3.30 6.70 16.77
CA GLU A 40 -3.58 5.28 16.57
C GLU A 40 -5.05 4.94 16.77
N ALA A 41 -5.72 5.50 17.78
CA ALA A 41 -7.14 5.29 18.03
C ALA A 41 -8.01 5.83 16.88
N ILE A 42 -7.72 7.05 16.39
CA ILE A 42 -8.41 7.63 15.23
C ILE A 42 -8.19 6.77 13.98
N LEU A 43 -6.95 6.30 13.76
CA LEU A 43 -6.62 5.43 12.63
C LEU A 43 -7.34 4.08 12.71
N ALA A 44 -7.44 3.49 13.90
CA ALA A 44 -8.13 2.22 14.11
C ALA A 44 -9.63 2.34 13.85
N GLU A 45 -10.28 3.40 14.31
CA GLU A 45 -11.69 3.66 14.04
C GLU A 45 -11.95 4.00 12.57
N GLU A 46 -11.09 4.80 11.92
CA GLU A 46 -11.17 5.05 10.46
C GLU A 46 -11.06 3.76 9.63
N VAL A 47 -10.24 2.80 10.06
CA VAL A 47 -10.10 1.49 9.42
C VAL A 47 -11.33 0.62 9.67
N LYS A 48 -11.92 0.64 10.88
CA LYS A 48 -13.17 -0.07 11.19
C LYS A 48 -14.37 0.45 10.40
N LEU A 49 -14.44 1.76 10.18
CA LEU A 49 -15.51 2.43 9.41
C LEU A 49 -15.36 2.24 7.89
N GLY A 50 -14.33 1.54 7.41
CA GLY A 50 -14.17 1.20 5.99
C GLY A 50 -13.83 2.40 5.08
N LEU A 51 -13.56 3.59 5.65
CA LEU A 51 -13.18 4.79 4.89
C LEU A 51 -11.72 4.77 4.40
N ARG A 52 -10.97 3.74 4.81
CA ARG A 52 -9.70 3.39 4.21
C ARG A 52 -9.84 2.01 3.59
N PRO A 53 -9.56 1.82 2.28
CA PRO A 53 -9.17 0.48 1.86
C PRO A 53 -8.01 0.09 2.75
N LYS A 54 -7.99 -1.15 3.25
CA LYS A 54 -6.76 -1.77 3.78
C LYS A 54 -5.69 -1.47 2.74
N LYS A 55 -4.88 -0.43 2.97
CA LYS A 55 -3.69 -0.18 2.19
C LYS A 55 -2.81 -1.34 2.55
N GLU A 56 -2.94 -2.41 1.78
CA GLU A 56 -1.85 -3.29 1.42
C GLU A 56 -0.63 -2.38 1.28
N GLU A 57 0.18 -2.31 2.33
CA GLU A 57 1.64 -2.37 2.27
C GLU A 57 2.32 -1.74 1.03
N GLU A 58 1.86 -0.58 0.57
CA GLU A 58 2.61 0.25 -0.38
C GLU A 58 3.85 0.87 0.29
N ARG A 59 3.98 0.71 1.61
CA ARG A 59 5.19 1.03 2.35
C ARG A 59 6.12 -0.18 2.37
N GLN A 60 7.18 -0.07 1.56
CA GLN A 60 8.45 -0.80 1.56
C GLN A 60 8.70 -1.78 0.40
N ALA A 61 8.57 -1.30 -0.84
CA ALA A 61 9.27 -1.89 -1.99
C ALA A 61 10.67 -1.28 -2.23
N THR A 62 11.36 -0.86 -1.16
CA THR A 62 12.82 -0.62 -1.16
C THR A 62 13.61 -1.85 -0.71
N GLY A 63 12.94 -2.95 -0.36
CA GLY A 63 13.54 -4.28 -0.22
C GLY A 63 13.44 -5.09 -1.53
N PRO A 64 14.30 -6.11 -1.73
CA PRO A 64 14.16 -7.01 -2.87
C PRO A 64 12.77 -7.67 -2.83
N MET A 65 11.94 -7.40 -3.85
CA MET A 65 10.61 -7.99 -4.00
C MET A 65 10.66 -9.50 -3.69
N GLY A 66 9.84 -9.96 -2.76
CA GLY A 66 9.77 -11.37 -2.40
C GLY A 66 9.35 -12.26 -3.59
N ALA A 67 9.64 -13.56 -3.52
CA ALA A 67 9.34 -14.52 -4.59
C ALA A 67 7.85 -14.51 -5.02
N THR A 68 6.93 -14.28 -4.07
CA THR A 68 5.49 -14.17 -4.30
C THR A 68 5.13 -12.94 -5.13
N GLN A 69 5.67 -11.77 -4.77
CA GLN A 69 5.48 -10.51 -5.48
C GLN A 69 6.06 -10.57 -6.90
N LEU A 70 7.24 -11.18 -7.07
CA LEU A 70 7.82 -11.40 -8.41
C LEU A 70 6.94 -12.29 -9.29
N LYS A 71 6.34 -13.36 -8.74
CA LYS A 71 5.40 -14.20 -9.48
C LYS A 71 4.13 -13.43 -9.86
N ALA A 72 3.60 -12.57 -8.98
CA ALA A 72 2.45 -11.73 -9.26
C ALA A 72 2.75 -10.73 -10.40
N ALA A 73 3.89 -10.04 -10.33
CA ALA A 73 4.34 -9.11 -11.38
C ALA A 73 4.52 -9.82 -12.74
N ILE A 74 5.08 -11.04 -12.78
CA ILE A 74 5.19 -11.82 -14.01
C ILE A 74 3.80 -12.16 -14.60
N ARG A 75 2.81 -12.49 -13.76
CA ARG A 75 1.43 -12.76 -14.23
C ARG A 75 0.80 -11.50 -14.82
N ALA A 76 0.96 -10.35 -14.18
CA ALA A 76 0.48 -9.07 -14.71
C ALA A 76 1.11 -8.73 -16.07
N LEU A 77 2.45 -8.86 -16.18
CA LEU A 77 3.17 -8.62 -17.44
C LEU A 77 2.79 -9.61 -18.56
N LYS A 78 2.36 -10.82 -18.23
CA LYS A 78 1.83 -11.75 -19.26
C LYS A 78 0.48 -11.27 -19.80
N LYS A 79 -0.40 -10.73 -18.95
CA LYS A 79 -1.67 -10.15 -19.40
C LYS A 79 -1.43 -8.94 -20.31
N THR A 80 -0.48 -8.06 -19.96
CA THR A 80 -0.14 -6.91 -20.81
C THR A 80 0.48 -7.33 -22.14
N ARG A 81 1.28 -8.41 -22.15
CA ARG A 81 1.78 -9.01 -23.41
C ARG A 81 0.63 -9.47 -24.30
N ASP A 82 -0.37 -10.13 -23.72
CA ASP A 82 -1.49 -10.67 -24.48
C ASP A 82 -2.37 -9.54 -25.03
N ALA A 83 -2.55 -8.45 -24.27
CA ALA A 83 -3.17 -7.22 -24.75
C ALA A 83 -2.36 -6.56 -25.89
N ALA A 84 -1.02 -6.48 -25.77
CA ALA A 84 -0.17 -5.93 -26.82
C ALA A 84 -0.18 -6.79 -28.10
N LEU A 85 -0.28 -8.11 -27.96
CA LEU A 85 -0.48 -9.04 -29.08
C LEU A 85 -1.80 -8.76 -29.81
N GLN A 86 -2.89 -8.57 -29.07
CA GLN A 86 -4.20 -8.24 -29.64
C GLN A 86 -4.20 -6.87 -30.33
N GLY A 87 -3.55 -5.88 -29.70
CA GLY A 87 -3.41 -4.53 -30.26
C GLY A 87 -2.40 -4.41 -31.41
N LYS A 88 -1.72 -5.50 -31.81
CA LYS A 88 -0.64 -5.52 -32.81
C LYS A 88 0.47 -4.50 -32.53
N ASP A 89 0.65 -4.11 -31.27
CA ASP A 89 1.69 -3.19 -30.84
C ASP A 89 3.03 -3.94 -30.74
N ARG A 90 3.86 -3.77 -31.77
CA ARG A 90 5.16 -4.45 -31.87
C ARG A 90 6.17 -3.94 -30.83
N GLU A 91 6.16 -2.65 -30.55
CA GLU A 91 7.12 -2.02 -29.63
C GLU A 91 6.77 -2.32 -28.17
N GLY A 92 5.49 -2.20 -27.82
CA GLY A 92 4.99 -2.60 -26.51
C GLY A 92 5.21 -4.08 -26.26
N LEU A 93 5.02 -4.93 -27.26
CA LEU A 93 5.27 -6.36 -27.16
C LEU A 93 6.76 -6.69 -26.89
N ALA A 94 7.69 -6.02 -27.58
CA ALA A 94 9.13 -6.21 -27.35
C ALA A 94 9.50 -5.78 -25.92
N THR A 95 9.00 -4.64 -25.47
CA THR A 95 9.23 -4.08 -24.13
C THR A 95 8.70 -5.01 -23.05
N VAL A 96 7.46 -5.48 -23.18
CA VAL A 96 6.86 -6.39 -22.19
C VAL A 96 7.58 -7.73 -22.16
N ARG A 97 7.99 -8.29 -23.31
CA ARG A 97 8.79 -9.53 -23.35
C ARG A 97 10.12 -9.38 -22.60
N LEU A 98 10.80 -8.24 -22.77
CA LEU A 98 12.05 -7.95 -22.07
C LEU A 98 11.83 -7.85 -20.56
N GLN A 99 10.77 -7.15 -20.13
CA GLN A 99 10.41 -7.04 -18.72
C GLN A 99 10.09 -8.41 -18.09
N VAL A 100 9.33 -9.26 -18.78
CA VAL A 100 9.06 -10.64 -18.34
C VAL A 100 10.36 -11.44 -18.20
N LYS A 101 11.28 -11.33 -19.17
CA LYS A 101 12.59 -12.01 -19.10
C LYS A 101 13.41 -11.56 -17.90
N ARG A 102 13.47 -10.23 -17.64
CA ARG A 102 14.18 -9.66 -16.49
C ARG A 102 13.58 -10.13 -15.16
N MET A 103 12.27 -10.11 -15.02
CA MET A 103 11.59 -10.55 -13.79
C MET A 103 11.75 -12.05 -13.53
N LYS A 104 11.68 -12.89 -14.57
CA LYS A 104 11.99 -14.33 -14.44
C LYS A 104 13.43 -14.59 -14.01
N ARG A 105 14.40 -13.79 -14.50
CA ARG A 105 15.80 -13.89 -14.08
C ARG A 105 15.96 -13.51 -12.61
N ARG A 106 15.34 -12.41 -12.17
CA ARG A 106 15.31 -12.02 -10.75
C ARG A 106 14.73 -13.12 -9.85
N LEU A 107 13.63 -13.76 -10.26
CA LEU A 107 13.03 -14.87 -9.51
C LEU A 107 13.96 -16.10 -9.43
N ARG A 108 14.73 -16.37 -10.49
CA ARG A 108 15.71 -17.47 -10.49
C ARG A 108 16.86 -17.17 -9.54
N ASN A 109 17.46 -15.99 -9.64
CA ASN A 109 18.56 -15.58 -8.77
C ASN A 109 18.13 -15.55 -7.30
N LEU A 110 16.91 -15.11 -7.00
CA LEU A 110 16.38 -15.12 -5.63
C LEU A 110 16.23 -16.54 -5.07
N ARG A 111 15.84 -17.50 -5.92
CA ARG A 111 15.77 -18.92 -5.55
C ARG A 111 17.13 -19.59 -5.37
N GLU A 112 18.13 -19.15 -6.12
CA GLU A 112 19.50 -19.67 -6.02
C GLU A 112 20.25 -19.07 -4.83
N ALA A 113 19.85 -17.87 -4.38
CA ALA A 113 20.43 -17.18 -3.23
C ALA A 113 19.73 -17.46 -1.89
N SER A 114 18.59 -18.18 -1.91
CA SER A 114 17.86 -18.63 -0.70
C SER A 114 18.20 -20.08 -0.40
#